data_AF-A0AAV8WZ13-F1
#
_entry.id   AF-A0AAV8WZ13-F1
#
_cell.length_a   1.000
_cell.length_b   1.000
_cell.length_c   1.000
_cell.angle_alpha   90.00
_cell.angle_beta   90.00
_cell.angle_gamma   90.00
#
_symmetry.space_group_name_H-M   'P 1'
#
loop_
_entity.id
_entity.type
_entity.pdbx_description
1 polymer ?
#
loop_
_entity_poly.entity_id
_entity_poly.type
_entity_poly.pdbx_seq_one_letter_code
_entity_poly.pdbx_strand_id
1 'polypeptide(L)'
;MLVAAMQPRWLLTLDENLDTLSVTVRVGQAVDTVGKAGTPKTIAGIHTHTTPVLLASAERAELATDQYEVLAPTLDGICVLKKLPDIKS
;
A
#
# COMPACT_ATOMS: atom_id res chain seq x y z
N MET A 1 12.69 -15.00 26.42
CA MET A 1 12.48 -14.20 25.20
C MET A 1 11.35 -13.22 25.49
N LEU A 2 11.68 -11.95 25.71
CA LEU A 2 10.69 -10.89 25.93
C LEU A 2 10.25 -10.42 24.54
N VAL A 3 9.01 -10.69 24.15
CA VAL A 3 8.46 -10.12 22.91
C VAL A 3 7.97 -8.72 23.26
N ALA A 4 8.61 -7.70 22.70
CA ALA A 4 8.07 -6.34 22.71
C ALA A 4 6.66 -6.39 22.09
N ALA A 5 5.68 -5.70 22.68
CA ALA A 5 4.29 -5.70 22.22
C ALA A 5 4.22 -5.60 20.69
N MET A 6 3.94 -6.73 20.02
CA MET A 6 3.87 -6.78 18.56
C MET A 6 2.54 -6.19 18.14
N GLN A 7 2.56 -4.95 17.66
CA GLN A 7 1.44 -4.38 16.94
C GLN A 7 1.50 -4.90 15.49
N PRO A 8 0.57 -5.77 15.05
CA PRO A 8 0.55 -6.21 13.66
C PRO A 8 0.31 -5.00 12.77
N ARG A 9 1.10 -4.89 11.68
CA ARG A 9 0.82 -3.92 10.61
C ARG A 9 -0.10 -4.59 9.60
N TRP A 10 -1.07 -3.84 9.12
CA TRP A 10 -2.12 -4.34 8.23
C TRP A 10 -2.62 -3.19 7.37
N LEU A 11 -3.19 -3.53 6.23
CA LEU A 11 -3.78 -2.57 5.31
C LEU A 11 -5.20 -2.99 4.97
N LEU A 12 -6.15 -2.09 5.20
CA LEU A 12 -7.54 -2.14 4.78
C LEU A 12 -7.82 -0.91 3.92
N THR A 13 -8.49 -1.11 2.81
CA THR A 13 -8.86 -0.02 1.90
C THR A 13 -10.37 0.15 1.88
N LEU A 14 -10.81 1.41 1.91
CA LEU A 14 -12.20 1.81 1.85
C LEU A 14 -12.43 2.70 0.62
N ASP A 15 -13.66 2.78 0.15
CA ASP A 15 -14.07 3.75 -0.85
C ASP A 15 -14.49 5.10 -0.20
N GLU A 16 -14.94 6.05 -1.03
CA GLU A 16 -15.42 7.36 -0.57
C GLU A 16 -16.70 7.28 0.29
N ASN A 17 -17.44 6.16 0.23
CA ASN A 17 -18.64 5.89 1.04
C ASN A 17 -18.31 5.14 2.34
N LEU A 18 -17.02 4.89 2.61
CA LEU A 18 -16.52 4.10 3.75
C LEU A 18 -16.87 2.61 3.68
N ASP A 19 -17.24 2.11 2.50
CA ASP A 19 -17.44 0.69 2.25
C ASP A 19 -16.08 0.01 1.99
N THR A 20 -15.97 -1.26 2.38
CA THR A 20 -14.74 -2.03 2.17
C THR A 20 -14.48 -2.23 0.68
N LEU A 21 -13.31 -1.79 0.22
CA LEU A 21 -12.89 -1.86 -1.17
C LEU A 21 -11.67 -2.75 -1.29
N SER A 22 -11.80 -3.91 -1.93
CA SER A 22 -10.66 -4.79 -2.21
C SER A 22 -9.91 -4.30 -3.44
N VAL A 23 -8.65 -3.90 -3.26
CA VAL A 23 -7.76 -3.46 -4.35
C VAL A 23 -6.48 -4.27 -4.37
N THR A 24 -5.91 -4.39 -5.56
CA THR A 24 -4.62 -5.04 -5.75
C THR A 24 -3.49 -4.11 -5.33
N VAL A 25 -2.62 -4.60 -4.44
CA VAL A 25 -1.46 -3.89 -3.93
C VAL A 25 -0.18 -4.70 -4.15
N ARG A 26 0.92 -3.99 -4.32
CA ARG A 26 2.29 -4.53 -4.37
C ARG A 26 2.92 -4.32 -3.00
N VAL A 27 3.32 -5.41 -2.36
CA VAL A 27 3.97 -5.39 -1.04
C VAL A 27 5.41 -5.85 -1.18
N GLY A 28 6.34 -5.17 -0.52
CA GLY A 28 7.73 -5.61 -0.48
C GLY A 28 8.56 -4.79 0.50
N GLN A 29 9.85 -5.06 0.55
CA GLN A 29 10.77 -4.39 1.45
C GLN A 29 10.89 -2.90 1.12
N ALA A 30 10.69 -2.06 2.13
CA ALA A 30 10.92 -0.63 2.01
C ALA A 30 12.41 -0.36 1.76
N VAL A 31 12.71 0.42 0.73
CA VAL A 31 14.07 0.83 0.41
C VAL A 31 14.18 2.34 0.41
N ASP A 32 15.29 2.86 0.94
CA ASP A 32 15.60 4.28 0.82
C ASP A 32 15.82 4.64 -0.66
N THR A 33 15.28 5.78 -1.06
CA THR A 33 15.36 6.33 -2.41
C THR A 33 16.45 7.39 -2.54
N VAL A 34 17.08 7.83 -1.44
CA VAL A 34 18.17 8.80 -1.46
C VAL A 34 19.38 8.24 -2.23
N GLY A 35 19.79 8.93 -3.31
CA GLY A 35 20.97 8.59 -4.12
C GLY A 35 20.74 7.60 -5.27
N LYS A 36 19.51 7.17 -5.53
CA LYS A 36 19.19 6.30 -6.69
C LYS A 36 18.92 7.13 -7.95
N ALA A 37 19.58 6.79 -9.06
CA ALA A 37 19.34 7.40 -10.37
C ALA A 37 18.06 6.87 -11.04
N GLY A 38 17.31 7.74 -11.71
CA GLY A 38 16.05 7.40 -12.40
C GLY A 38 14.79 7.75 -11.59
N THR A 39 13.68 7.03 -11.81
CA THR A 39 12.47 7.08 -10.96
C THR A 39 12.64 6.04 -9.85
N PRO A 40 13.10 6.43 -8.65
CA PRO A 40 13.48 5.47 -7.64
C PRO A 40 12.24 4.74 -7.11
N LYS A 41 12.22 3.41 -7.21
CA LYS A 41 11.19 2.60 -6.56
C LYS A 41 11.41 2.60 -5.05
N THR A 42 10.34 2.82 -4.30
CA THR A 42 10.34 2.83 -2.83
C THR A 42 10.31 1.40 -2.25
N ILE A 43 10.04 0.39 -3.09
CA ILE A 43 9.89 -1.01 -2.69
C ILE A 43 10.75 -1.96 -3.53
N ALA A 44 11.39 -2.94 -2.89
CA ALA A 44 12.09 -4.06 -3.54
C ALA A 44 11.48 -5.43 -3.13
N GLY A 45 11.61 -6.45 -3.99
CA GLY A 45 11.08 -7.80 -3.70
C GLY A 45 9.55 -7.83 -3.62
N ILE A 46 8.89 -7.44 -4.70
CA ILE A 46 7.44 -7.20 -4.73
C ILE A 46 6.66 -8.51 -4.87
N HIS A 47 5.66 -8.69 -4.00
CA HIS A 47 4.58 -9.66 -4.14
C HIS A 47 3.24 -8.93 -4.31
N THR A 48 2.32 -9.52 -5.06
CA THR A 48 1.00 -8.94 -5.30
C THR A 48 -0.01 -9.54 -4.35
N HIS A 49 -0.76 -8.68 -3.66
CA HIS A 49 -1.84 -9.07 -2.75
C HIS A 49 -3.12 -8.29 -3.06
N THR A 50 -4.23 -8.74 -2.50
CA THR A 50 -5.50 -8.00 -2.49
C THR A 50 -5.81 -7.59 -1.05
N THR A 51 -6.22 -6.35 -0.83
CA THR A 51 -6.61 -5.87 0.50
C THR A 51 -7.93 -6.52 0.98
N PRO A 52 -8.07 -6.81 2.28
CA PRO A 52 -7.13 -6.52 3.37
C PRO A 52 -5.93 -7.47 3.43
N VAL A 53 -4.75 -6.95 3.82
CA VAL A 53 -3.49 -7.71 3.88
C VAL A 53 -2.68 -7.38 5.14
N LEU A 54 -1.95 -8.35 5.67
CA LEU A 54 -0.96 -8.14 6.74
C LEU A 54 0.37 -7.71 6.14
N LEU A 55 1.03 -6.72 6.75
CA LEU A 55 2.34 -6.22 6.33
C LEU A 55 3.39 -6.65 7.36
N ALA A 56 4.52 -7.18 6.89
CA ALA A 56 5.66 -7.39 7.78
C ALA A 56 6.27 -6.05 8.21
N SER A 57 7.06 -6.07 9.28
CA SER A 57 7.60 -4.85 9.91
C SER A 57 8.37 -3.94 8.93
N ALA A 58 9.12 -4.53 8.00
CA ALA A 58 9.93 -3.81 7.03
C ALA A 58 9.25 -3.64 5.65
N GLU A 59 7.99 -4.06 5.52
CA GLU A 59 7.26 -3.99 4.27
C GLU A 59 6.52 -2.66 4.10
N ARG A 60 6.37 -2.26 2.85
CA ARG A 60 5.49 -1.19 2.38
C ARG A 60 4.58 -1.73 1.29
N ALA A 61 3.40 -1.15 1.20
CA ALA A 61 2.45 -1.39 0.13
C ALA A 61 2.39 -0.20 -0.83
N GLU A 62 2.24 -0.49 -2.12
CA GLU A 62 1.95 0.45 -3.21
C GLU A 62 0.72 -0.06 -3.99
N LEU A 63 -0.12 0.83 -4.54
CA LEU A 63 -1.22 0.38 -5.41
C LEU A 63 -0.66 -0.30 -6.67
N ALA A 64 -1.31 -1.38 -7.11
CA ALA A 64 -0.97 -2.07 -8.35
C ALA A 64 -1.85 -1.65 -9.54
N THR A 65 -2.70 -0.64 -9.35
CA THR A 65 -3.73 -0.18 -10.28
C THR A 65 -3.79 1.35 -10.28
N ASP A 66 -4.00 1.94 -11.46
CA ASP A 66 -4.14 3.38 -11.66
C ASP A 66 -5.60 3.85 -11.60
N GLN A 67 -6.54 2.97 -11.20
CA GLN A 67 -7.97 3.29 -11.09
C GLN A 67 -8.31 4.10 -9.84
N TYR A 68 -7.39 4.12 -8.87
CA TYR A 68 -7.63 4.71 -7.57
C TYR A 68 -6.47 5.63 -7.19
N GLU A 69 -6.81 6.73 -6.52
CA GLU A 69 -5.87 7.63 -5.87
C GLU A 69 -5.94 7.41 -4.36
N VAL A 70 -4.76 7.24 -3.73
CA VAL A 70 -4.65 7.12 -2.28
C VAL A 70 -4.58 8.52 -1.68
N LEU A 71 -5.48 8.85 -0.75
CA LEU A 71 -5.48 10.15 -0.07
C LEU A 71 -4.50 10.20 1.12
N ALA A 72 -4.03 9.05 1.58
CA ALA A 72 -3.06 8.90 2.65
C ALA A 72 -1.61 8.97 2.13
N PRO A 73 -0.64 9.45 2.94
CA PRO A 73 0.77 9.51 2.55
C PRO A 73 1.42 8.12 2.41
N THR A 74 0.82 7.10 3.01
CA THR A 74 1.29 5.71 3.01
C THR A 74 0.11 4.75 3.06
N LEU A 75 0.25 3.57 2.43
CA LEU A 75 -0.72 2.47 2.54
C LEU A 75 -0.44 1.59 3.77
N ASP A 76 -0.91 2.04 4.94
CA ASP A 76 -0.85 1.31 6.21
C ASP A 76 -2.08 1.66 7.07
N GLY A 77 -2.61 0.69 7.80
CA GLY A 77 -3.86 0.80 8.53
C GLY A 77 -5.08 0.89 7.62
N ILE A 78 -5.98 1.83 7.89
CA ILE A 78 -7.17 2.10 7.08
C ILE A 78 -6.85 3.23 6.10
N CYS A 79 -7.01 2.98 4.81
CA CYS A 79 -6.78 3.98 3.75
C CYS A 79 -8.04 4.15 2.90
N VAL A 80 -8.53 5.38 2.79
CA VAL A 80 -9.61 5.72 1.87
C VAL A 80 -9.02 5.97 0.48
N LEU A 81 -9.62 5.31 -0.51
CA LEU A 81 -9.25 5.40 -1.91
C LEU A 81 -10.33 6.16 -2.68
N LYS A 82 -9.88 7.13 -3.46
CA LYS A 82 -10.75 7.86 -4.39
C LYS A 82 -10.71 7.20 -5.75
N LYS A 83 -11.87 6.91 -6.33
CA LYS A 83 -11.91 6.38 -7.69
C LYS A 83 -11.59 7.49 -8.69
N LEU A 84 -10.63 7.25 -9.56
CA LEU A 84 -10.32 8.18 -10.65
C LEU A 84 -11.35 8.03 -11.78
N PRO A 85 -11.73 9.11 -12.46
CA PRO A 85 -12.58 9.03 -13.64
C PRO A 85 -11.85 8.20 -14.72
N ASP A 86 -12.55 7.26 -15.34
CA ASP A 86 -12.00 6.47 -16.44
C ASP A 86 -11.64 7.41 -17.59
N ILE A 87 -10.35 7.74 -17.72
CA ILE A 87 -9.82 8.43 -18.89
C ILE A 87 -9.83 7.39 -20.02
N LYS A 88 -10.91 7.36 -20.79
CA LYS A 88 -10.95 6.64 -22.07
C LYS A 88 -9.93 7.29 -23.00
N SER A 89 -8.76 6.66 -23.11
CA SER A 89 -7.87 6.80 -24.26
C SER A 89 -8.53 6.27 -25.52
#